data_AF-A0A7W1E3M7-F1
#
_entry.id   AF-A0A7W1E3M7-F1
#
_cell.length_a   1.000
_cell.length_b   1.000
_cell.length_c   1.000
_cell.angle_alpha   90.00
_cell.angle_beta   90.00
_cell.angle_gamma   90.00
#
_symmetry.space_group_name_H-M   'P 1'
#
loop_
_entity.id
_entity.type
_entity.pdbx_description
1 polymer ?
#
loop_
_entity_poly.entity_id
_entity_poly.type
_entity_poly.pdbx_seq_one_letter_code
_entity_poly.pdbx_strand_id
1 'polypeptide(L)'
;SQLTVGAIHRLVTGLPEGFDVAAALEPFFQMDRVDGVSKAAPPLAVVTPEGAWRLTPRDPDAHTLDSSRVAAALEGFPDHTLVYQHGRGTVVGAVAEGRADAAFLLRPATVAQIAETGRSGVRMPPKTTFFWPKPRTGIVFRPVDD
;
A
#
# COMPACT_ATOMS: atom_id res chain seq x y z
N SER A 1 18.24 -21.45 6.50
CA SER A 1 16.79 -21.14 6.49
C SER A 1 16.65 -19.63 6.40
N GLN A 2 16.16 -19.07 5.29
CA GLN A 2 15.92 -17.63 5.19
C GLN A 2 14.63 -17.29 5.96
N LEU A 3 14.73 -16.43 6.97
CA LEU A 3 13.57 -15.92 7.70
C LEU A 3 12.82 -14.94 6.78
N THR A 4 11.54 -15.18 6.52
CA THR A 4 10.68 -14.30 5.73
C THR A 4 9.63 -13.68 6.63
N VAL A 5 9.47 -12.36 6.61
CA VAL A 5 8.40 -11.67 7.34
C VAL A 5 7.16 -11.65 6.46
N GLY A 6 6.03 -12.14 6.98
CA GLY A 6 4.77 -12.21 6.22
C GLY A 6 4.32 -10.86 5.67
N ALA A 7 3.67 -10.88 4.50
CA ALA A 7 3.16 -9.68 3.84
C ALA A 7 2.10 -8.97 4.70
N ILE A 8 2.05 -7.64 4.58
CA ILE A 8 1.01 -6.79 5.17
C ILE A 8 0.31 -6.09 4.00
N HIS A 9 -0.89 -6.53 3.70
CA HIS A 9 -1.76 -5.96 2.67
C HIS A 9 -2.37 -4.64 3.16
N ARG A 10 -2.81 -3.81 2.21
CA ARG A 10 -3.52 -2.55 2.47
C ARG A 10 -4.92 -2.63 1.89
N LEU A 11 -5.90 -2.13 2.63
CA LEU A 11 -7.21 -1.79 2.11
C LEU A 11 -7.33 -0.27 2.07
N VAL A 12 -7.94 0.24 1.01
CA VAL A 12 -8.33 1.64 0.86
C VAL A 12 -9.84 1.74 0.95
N THR A 13 -10.33 2.73 1.68
CA THR A 13 -11.75 3.02 1.89
C THR A 13 -11.99 4.53 1.87
N GLY A 14 -13.18 4.96 1.46
CA GLY A 14 -13.60 6.35 1.46
C GLY A 14 -13.17 7.15 0.22
N LEU A 15 -12.80 6.49 -0.88
CA LEU A 15 -12.51 7.19 -2.13
C LEU A 15 -13.78 7.82 -2.73
N PRO A 16 -13.65 8.96 -3.43
CA PRO A 16 -14.78 9.54 -4.15
C PRO A 16 -15.39 8.56 -5.15
N GLU A 17 -16.71 8.62 -5.31
CA GLU A 17 -17.42 7.82 -6.32
C GLU A 17 -16.84 8.08 -7.72
N GLY A 18 -16.59 7.02 -8.48
CA GLY A 18 -16.01 7.11 -9.83
C GLY A 18 -14.51 7.43 -9.87
N PHE A 19 -13.81 7.44 -8.73
CA PHE A 19 -12.36 7.60 -8.72
C PHE A 19 -11.66 6.39 -9.37
N ASP A 20 -10.90 6.65 -10.43
CA ASP A 20 -10.17 5.61 -11.15
C ASP A 20 -8.83 5.30 -10.46
N VAL A 21 -8.85 4.27 -9.62
CA VAL A 21 -7.67 3.77 -8.91
C VAL A 21 -6.59 3.28 -9.88
N ALA A 22 -6.96 2.68 -11.00
CA ALA A 22 -5.97 2.17 -11.96
C ALA A 22 -5.23 3.34 -12.63
N ALA A 23 -5.97 4.31 -13.16
CA ALA A 23 -5.37 5.51 -13.75
C ALA A 23 -4.46 6.27 -12.76
N ALA A 24 -4.85 6.37 -11.49
CA ALA A 24 -4.04 7.03 -10.45
C ALA A 24 -2.71 6.30 -10.16
N LEU A 25 -2.60 5.01 -10.47
CA LEU A 25 -1.39 4.20 -10.26
C LEU A 25 -0.45 4.19 -11.47
N GLU A 26 -0.94 4.50 -12.67
CA GLU A 26 -0.16 4.46 -13.92
C GLU A 26 1.14 5.26 -13.89
N PRO A 27 1.26 6.42 -13.20
CA PRO A 27 2.54 7.15 -13.10
C PRO A 27 3.62 6.36 -12.35
N PHE A 28 3.24 5.46 -11.44
CA PHE A 28 4.16 4.74 -10.55
C PHE A 28 4.42 3.31 -11.02
N PHE A 29 3.44 2.70 -11.70
CA PHE A 29 3.47 1.30 -12.08
C PHE A 29 3.08 1.11 -13.55
N GLN A 30 3.74 0.16 -14.22
CA GLN A 30 3.13 -0.52 -15.34
C GLN A 30 2.05 -1.46 -14.81
N MET A 31 0.87 -1.41 -15.41
CA MET A 31 -0.30 -2.15 -14.99
C MET A 31 -0.70 -3.19 -16.02
N ASP A 32 -0.67 -4.46 -15.63
CA ASP A 32 -1.10 -5.58 -16.48
C ASP A 32 -2.35 -6.21 -15.87
N ARG A 33 -3.47 -6.20 -16.60
CA ARG A 33 -4.73 -6.79 -16.11
C ARG A 33 -4.60 -8.31 -15.96
N VAL A 34 -5.19 -8.86 -14.90
CA VAL A 34 -5.17 -10.29 -14.62
C VAL A 34 -6.58 -10.82 -14.31
N ASP A 35 -6.86 -12.06 -14.68
CA ASP A 35 -8.18 -12.73 -14.49
C ASP A 35 -8.44 -13.15 -13.02
N GLY A 36 -7.85 -12.43 -12.08
CA GLY A 36 -7.90 -12.69 -10.64
C GLY A 36 -6.52 -12.83 -10.02
N VAL A 37 -6.49 -12.81 -8.69
CA VAL A 37 -5.24 -12.97 -7.94
C VAL A 37 -5.15 -14.39 -7.38
N SER A 38 -4.21 -15.17 -7.92
CA SER A 38 -3.90 -16.52 -7.46
C SER A 38 -3.62 -16.60 -5.94
N LYS A 39 -3.92 -17.77 -5.35
CA LYS A 39 -3.58 -18.10 -3.95
C LYS A 39 -2.07 -18.22 -3.72
N ALA A 40 -1.28 -18.52 -4.75
CA ALA A 40 0.19 -18.52 -4.67
C ALA A 40 0.70 -17.10 -4.35
N ALA A 41 1.91 -16.98 -3.79
CA ALA A 41 2.51 -15.68 -3.46
C ALA A 41 2.52 -14.79 -4.72
N PRO A 42 1.67 -13.75 -4.79
CA PRO A 42 1.47 -13.07 -6.05
C PRO A 42 2.58 -12.04 -6.26
N PRO A 43 2.66 -11.49 -7.47
CA PRO A 43 3.27 -10.17 -7.63
C PRO A 43 2.63 -9.12 -6.73
N LEU A 44 3.31 -7.99 -6.59
CA LEU A 44 2.66 -6.74 -6.18
C LEU A 44 1.44 -6.52 -7.10
N ALA A 45 0.26 -6.30 -6.51
CA ALA A 45 -0.99 -6.18 -7.26
C ALA A 45 -1.98 -5.25 -6.56
N VAL A 46 -2.95 -4.74 -7.32
CA VAL A 46 -4.13 -4.04 -6.82
C VAL A 46 -5.39 -4.77 -7.28
N VAL A 47 -6.39 -4.82 -6.42
CA VAL A 47 -7.73 -5.34 -6.70
C VAL A 47 -8.73 -4.24 -6.39
N THR A 48 -9.64 -3.99 -7.32
CA THR A 48 -10.76 -3.04 -7.21
C THR A 48 -12.05 -3.76 -7.65
N PRO A 49 -13.24 -3.14 -7.51
CA PRO A 49 -14.47 -3.70 -8.05
C PRO A 49 -14.42 -3.96 -9.57
N GLU A 50 -13.65 -3.17 -10.32
CA GLU A 50 -13.55 -3.22 -11.78
C GLU A 50 -12.57 -4.32 -12.27
N GLY A 51 -11.69 -4.82 -11.40
CA GLY A 51 -10.79 -5.91 -11.72
C GLY A 51 -9.54 -6.00 -10.85
N ALA A 52 -8.56 -6.73 -11.36
CA ALA A 52 -7.26 -6.88 -10.72
C ALA A 52 -6.14 -6.60 -11.71
N TRP A 53 -5.08 -5.96 -11.22
CA TRP A 53 -3.89 -5.64 -12.00
C TRP A 53 -2.63 -6.04 -11.25
N ARG A 54 -1.70 -6.65 -11.98
CA ARG A 54 -0.31 -6.75 -11.57
C ARG A 54 0.32 -5.38 -11.67
N LEU A 55 1.07 -5.00 -10.63
CA LEU A 55 1.81 -3.76 -10.56
C LEU A 55 3.30 -4.05 -10.72
N THR A 56 3.88 -3.57 -11.81
CA THR A 56 5.32 -3.60 -12.02
C THR A 56 5.87 -2.18 -11.80
N PRO A 57 6.72 -1.94 -10.78
CA PRO A 57 7.24 -0.60 -10.53
C PRO A 57 8.00 -0.07 -11.74
N ARG A 58 7.75 1.20 -12.11
CA ARG A 58 8.46 1.85 -13.22
C ARG A 58 9.90 2.20 -12.88
N ASP A 59 10.15 2.51 -11.61
CA ASP A 59 11.52 2.57 -11.07
C ASP A 59 11.92 1.19 -10.55
N PRO A 60 12.88 0.49 -11.18
CA PRO A 60 13.22 -0.88 -10.85
C PRO A 60 14.12 -1.03 -9.61
N ASP A 61 14.42 0.02 -8.83
CA ASP A 61 15.28 -0.11 -7.64
C ASP A 61 14.85 -1.27 -6.72
N ALA A 62 15.61 -2.36 -6.75
CA ALA A 62 15.27 -3.60 -6.05
C ALA A 62 15.31 -3.45 -4.52
N HIS A 63 15.95 -2.39 -4.02
CA HIS A 63 16.09 -2.12 -2.60
C HIS A 63 14.83 -1.45 -2.02
N THR A 64 14.04 -0.77 -2.84
CA THR A 64 12.82 -0.11 -2.38
C THR A 64 11.71 -1.13 -2.07
N LEU A 65 11.25 -1.13 -0.82
CA LEU A 65 10.16 -1.99 -0.34
C LEU A 65 8.82 -1.71 -1.06
N ASP A 66 8.08 -2.77 -1.38
CA ASP A 66 6.71 -2.66 -1.94
C ASP A 66 5.80 -1.76 -1.12
N SER A 67 5.92 -1.81 0.21
CA SER A 67 5.15 -0.96 1.12
C SER A 67 5.43 0.53 0.93
N SER A 68 6.67 0.87 0.61
CA SER A 68 7.08 2.25 0.38
C SER A 68 6.60 2.74 -0.98
N ARG A 69 6.64 1.88 -2.00
CA ARG A 69 6.10 2.19 -3.34
C ARG A 69 4.59 2.42 -3.31
N VAL A 70 3.85 1.54 -2.65
CA VAL A 70 2.40 1.69 -2.48
C VAL A 70 2.09 2.93 -1.65
N ALA A 71 2.83 3.19 -0.57
CA ALA A 71 2.63 4.41 0.22
C ALA A 71 2.83 5.67 -0.63
N ALA A 72 3.91 5.76 -1.40
CA ALA A 72 4.19 6.89 -2.27
C ALA A 72 3.10 7.12 -3.32
N ALA A 73 2.59 6.05 -3.93
CA ALA A 73 1.50 6.16 -4.91
C ALA A 73 0.20 6.67 -4.24
N LEU A 74 -0.11 6.19 -3.03
CA LEU A 74 -1.28 6.63 -2.26
C LEU A 74 -1.18 8.10 -1.80
N GLU A 75 0.00 8.71 -1.76
CA GLU A 75 0.11 10.15 -1.45
C GLU A 75 -0.55 11.03 -2.51
N GLY A 76 -0.67 10.54 -3.76
CA GLY A 76 -1.38 11.21 -4.85
C GLY A 76 -2.89 10.96 -4.89
N PHE A 77 -3.42 10.12 -4.01
CA PHE A 77 -4.85 9.80 -3.97
C PHE A 77 -5.62 10.89 -3.21
N PRO A 78 -6.93 11.07 -3.48
CA PRO A 78 -7.82 11.85 -2.63
C PRO A 78 -7.84 11.35 -1.19
N ASP A 79 -8.51 12.09 -0.30
CA ASP A 79 -8.68 11.68 1.10
C ASP A 79 -9.24 10.25 1.20
N HIS A 80 -8.60 9.42 2.04
CA HIS A 80 -8.94 8.01 2.16
C HIS A 80 -8.41 7.39 3.47
N THR A 81 -9.02 6.29 3.90
CA THR A 81 -8.59 5.54 5.08
C THR A 81 -7.83 4.27 4.68
N LEU A 82 -6.70 4.00 5.35
CA LEU A 82 -5.91 2.78 5.17
C LEU A 82 -6.08 1.78 6.32
N VAL A 83 -6.47 0.55 5.96
CA VAL A 83 -6.53 -0.59 6.88
C VAL A 83 -5.45 -1.61 6.51
N TYR A 84 -4.82 -2.20 7.53
CA TYR A 84 -3.64 -3.05 7.40
C TYR A 84 -4.03 -4.47 7.72
N GLN A 85 -3.79 -5.42 6.80
CA GLN A 85 -4.26 -6.80 6.96
C GLN A 85 -3.20 -7.82 6.59
N HIS A 86 -3.17 -8.93 7.34
CA HIS A 86 -2.23 -10.03 7.11
C HIS A 86 -2.79 -11.12 6.20
N GLY A 87 -4.12 -11.24 6.12
CA GLY A 87 -4.82 -12.26 5.35
C GLY A 87 -5.15 -11.80 3.93
N ARG A 88 -4.61 -12.49 2.92
CA ARG A 88 -4.89 -12.24 1.49
C ARG A 88 -6.36 -12.43 1.13
N GLY A 89 -6.96 -13.54 1.55
CA GLY A 89 -8.37 -13.81 1.29
C GLY A 89 -9.29 -12.76 1.91
N THR A 90 -8.92 -12.28 3.10
CA THR A 90 -9.66 -11.24 3.84
C THR A 90 -9.71 -9.93 3.06
N VAL A 91 -8.61 -9.52 2.40
CA VAL A 91 -8.57 -8.25 1.67
C VAL A 91 -9.26 -8.31 0.31
N VAL A 92 -9.13 -9.42 -0.42
CA VAL A 92 -9.84 -9.60 -1.70
C VAL A 92 -11.35 -9.70 -1.46
N GLY A 93 -11.75 -10.45 -0.43
CA GLY A 93 -13.16 -10.54 -0.03
C GLY A 93 -13.73 -9.19 0.41
N ALA A 94 -12.94 -8.34 1.06
CA ALA A 94 -13.38 -7.00 1.45
C ALA A 94 -13.78 -6.13 0.25
N VAL A 95 -13.04 -6.19 -0.85
CA VAL A 95 -13.39 -5.48 -2.09
C VAL A 95 -14.62 -6.11 -2.74
N ALA A 96 -14.66 -7.44 -2.86
CA ALA A 96 -15.77 -8.16 -3.47
C ALA A 96 -17.11 -7.93 -2.73
N GLU A 97 -17.06 -7.73 -1.41
CA GLU A 97 -18.23 -7.45 -0.57
C GLU A 97 -18.55 -5.94 -0.46
N GLY A 98 -17.82 -5.07 -1.17
CA GLY A 98 -18.03 -3.61 -1.14
C GLY A 98 -17.64 -2.94 0.18
N ARG A 99 -16.86 -3.62 1.03
CA ARG A 99 -16.34 -3.06 2.29
C ARG A 99 -15.04 -2.27 2.10
N ALA A 100 -14.45 -2.31 0.92
CA ALA A 100 -13.25 -1.57 0.55
C ALA A 100 -13.28 -1.18 -0.93
N ASP A 101 -12.74 -0.01 -1.25
CA ASP A 101 -12.67 0.52 -2.61
C ASP A 101 -11.50 -0.13 -3.38
N ALA A 102 -10.41 -0.46 -2.70
CA ALA A 102 -9.28 -1.17 -3.27
C ALA A 102 -8.51 -2.00 -2.24
N ALA A 103 -7.83 -3.05 -2.71
CA ALA A 103 -6.92 -3.86 -1.94
C ALA A 103 -5.55 -3.97 -2.63
N PHE A 104 -4.49 -3.55 -1.93
CA PHE A 104 -3.11 -3.74 -2.38
C PHE A 104 -2.51 -5.00 -1.77
N LEU A 105 -2.03 -5.87 -2.64
CA LEU A 105 -1.41 -7.13 -2.32
C LEU A 105 0.11 -7.01 -2.43
N LEU A 106 0.78 -6.90 -1.30
CA LEU A 106 2.24 -6.75 -1.23
C LEU A 106 2.95 -8.10 -1.17
N ARG A 107 4.19 -8.14 -1.66
CA ARG A 107 5.10 -9.27 -1.46
C ARG A 107 5.65 -9.27 -0.02
N PRO A 108 5.91 -10.43 0.59
CA PRO A 108 6.64 -10.51 1.84
C PRO A 108 8.01 -9.83 1.71
N ALA A 109 8.38 -9.00 2.68
CA ALA A 109 9.72 -8.41 2.71
C ALA A 109 10.74 -9.47 3.14
N THR A 110 11.89 -9.50 2.44
CA THR A 110 13.02 -10.35 2.85
C THR A 110 13.79 -9.71 4.00
N VAL A 111 14.45 -10.51 4.83
CA VAL A 111 15.32 -9.98 5.90
C VAL A 111 16.44 -9.11 5.36
N ALA A 112 16.97 -9.40 4.16
CA ALA A 112 17.98 -8.56 3.50
C ALA A 112 17.43 -7.15 3.21
N GLN A 113 16.22 -7.04 2.66
CA GLN A 113 15.57 -5.75 2.39
C GLN A 113 15.25 -4.99 3.69
N ILE A 114 14.80 -5.70 4.73
CA ILE A 114 14.55 -5.10 6.05
C ILE A 114 15.85 -4.58 6.68
N ALA A 115 16.92 -5.36 6.63
CA ALA A 115 18.22 -4.99 7.19
C ALA A 115 18.83 -3.78 6.47
N GLU A 116 18.67 -3.69 5.15
CA GLU A 116 19.15 -2.56 4.37
C GLU A 116 18.33 -1.29 4.64
N THR A 117 17.00 -1.40 4.70
CA THR A 117 16.11 -0.28 5.07
C THR A 117 16.40 0.21 6.49
N GLY A 118 16.72 -0.71 7.41
CA GLY A 118 17.11 -0.36 8.78
C GLY A 118 18.47 0.36 8.86
N ARG A 119 19.42 0.02 7.97
CA ARG A 119 20.74 0.67 7.89
C ARG A 119 20.70 2.04 7.21
N SER A 120 19.77 2.26 6.27
CA SER A 120 19.61 3.55 5.58
C SER A 120 18.92 4.63 6.42
N GLY A 121 18.56 4.35 7.68
CA GLY A 121 17.92 5.31 8.58
C GLY A 121 16.46 5.66 8.22
N VAL A 122 15.90 5.01 7.20
CA VAL A 122 14.52 5.19 6.77
C VAL A 122 13.61 4.44 7.76
N ARG A 123 12.89 5.21 8.59
CA ARG A 123 11.95 4.68 9.58
C ARG A 123 10.95 3.74 8.90
N MET A 124 10.91 2.49 9.34
CA MET A 124 9.86 1.55 8.95
C MET A 124 8.49 2.19 9.23
N PRO A 125 7.55 2.19 8.26
CA PRO A 125 6.24 2.74 8.50
C PRO A 125 5.57 1.99 9.66
N PRO A 126 5.05 2.69 10.69
CA PRO A 126 4.43 2.03 11.82
C PRO A 126 3.22 1.23 11.37
N LYS A 127 3.05 0.04 11.95
CA LYS A 127 1.76 -0.66 11.94
C LYS A 127 0.87 -0.02 12.99
N THR A 128 -0.11 0.75 12.56
CA THR A 128 -1.37 1.03 13.25
C THR A 128 -2.16 1.94 12.32
N THR A 129 -3.47 1.69 12.20
CA THR A 129 -4.43 2.31 11.26
C THR A 129 -4.03 3.73 10.85
N PHE A 130 -3.65 3.89 9.58
CA PHE A 130 -3.11 5.13 9.06
C PHE A 130 -4.23 5.90 8.37
N PHE A 131 -4.65 7.00 9.00
CA PHE A 131 -5.59 7.95 8.39
C PHE A 131 -4.83 8.84 7.42
N TRP A 132 -5.28 8.91 6.17
CA TRP A 132 -4.75 9.80 5.15
C TRP A 132 -5.82 10.84 4.75
N PRO A 133 -5.45 12.10 4.44
CA PRO A 133 -4.10 12.67 4.45
C PRO A 133 -3.52 12.77 5.86
N LYS A 134 -2.19 12.66 6.02
CA LYS A 134 -1.50 13.06 7.26
C LYS A 134 -2.00 14.47 7.54
N PRO A 135 -2.60 14.76 8.71
CA PRO A 135 -2.90 16.13 9.05
C PRO A 135 -1.61 16.93 8.88
N ARG A 136 -1.62 17.96 8.04
CA ARG A 136 -0.51 18.91 7.84
C ARG A 136 -0.30 19.68 9.13
N THR A 137 0.21 19.01 10.16
CA THR A 137 0.52 19.61 11.44
C THR A 137 2.02 19.81 11.48
N GLY A 138 2.43 21.00 11.02
CA GLY A 138 3.53 21.66 11.71
C GLY A 138 3.12 21.80 13.18
N ILE A 139 3.99 21.35 14.06
CA ILE A 139 3.85 21.50 15.50
C ILE A 139 3.78 23.01 15.79
N VAL A 140 2.61 23.53 16.17
CA VAL A 140 2.51 24.87 16.74
C VAL A 140 2.78 24.72 18.23
N PHE A 141 4.05 24.89 18.63
CA PHE A 141 4.33 25.29 20.00
C PHE A 141 3.81 26.72 20.16
N ARG A 142 2.75 26.88 20.94
CA ARG A 142 2.32 28.21 21.40
C ARG A 142 3.23 28.61 22.56
N PRO A 143 3.97 29.73 22.50
CA PRO A 143 4.59 30.26 23.71
C PRO A 143 3.45 30.66 24.66
N VAL A 144 3.55 30.22 25.91
CA VAL A 144 2.89 30.90 27.03
C VAL A 144 3.80 32.07 27.34
N ASP A 145 3.33 33.26 26.98
CA ASP A 145 3.90 34.51 27.46
C ASP A 145 3.61 34.61 28.97
N ASP A 146 4.65 34.90 29.77
CA ASP A 146 4.51 35.57 31.06
C ASP A 146 4.69 37.09 30.83
#